data_AF-A0A821L5Q2-F1
#
_entry.id   AF-A0A821L5Q2-F1
#
_cell.length_a   1.000
_cell.length_b   1.000
_cell.length_c   1.000
_cell.angle_alpha   90.00
_cell.angle_beta   90.00
_cell.angle_gamma   90.00
#
_symmetry.space_group_name_H-M   'P 1'
#
loop_
_entity.id
_entity.type
_entity.pdbx_description
1 polymer ?
#
loop_
_entity_poly.entity_id
_entity_poly.type
_entity_poly.pdbx_seq_one_letter_code
_entity_poly.pdbx_strand_id
1 'polypeptide(L)'
;ILPYDDYVDVLIHAKYYSQLSKMNKLYNNVDWKFYLKSLKNMKFYFRASPSAGNYKWKWLYIGIVFYTDNSTHIKSSIHIRKYIIFPLVLRPVAGLWLPGPRSVQKFFKKVSKYYYSNFSIDKKCYLQAYLHREERRKYTRKTVLCKKTT
;
A
#
# COMPACT_ATOMS: atom_id res chain seq x y z
N ILE A 1 -1.02 6.03 8.93
CA ILE A 1 -1.93 5.03 8.35
C ILE A 1 -3.30 5.68 8.35
N LEU A 2 -4.04 5.64 7.25
CA LEU A 2 -5.36 6.26 7.25
C LEU A 2 -6.26 5.48 8.22
N PRO A 3 -7.15 6.15 8.99
CA PRO A 3 -7.96 5.47 10.01
C PRO A 3 -8.85 4.33 9.49
N TYR A 4 -9.06 4.29 8.18
CA TYR A 4 -9.89 3.32 7.48
C TYR A 4 -9.09 2.37 6.57
N ASP A 5 -7.76 2.47 6.54
CA ASP A 5 -6.92 1.49 5.86
C ASP A 5 -6.87 0.20 6.69
N ASP A 6 -6.96 -0.95 6.03
CA ASP A 6 -6.88 -2.28 6.64
C ASP A 6 -5.51 -2.97 6.43
N TYR A 7 -4.57 -2.30 5.76
CA TYR A 7 -3.20 -2.77 5.51
C TYR A 7 -2.23 -1.61 5.22
N VAL A 8 -0.94 -1.93 5.14
CA VAL A 8 0.12 -1.02 4.70
C VAL A 8 0.90 -1.68 3.57
N ASP A 9 1.20 -0.92 2.52
CA ASP A 9 2.10 -1.37 1.44
C ASP A 9 3.51 -0.82 1.60
N VAL A 10 4.49 -1.68 1.33
CA VAL A 10 5.91 -1.31 1.19
C VAL A 10 6.43 -1.70 -0.19
N LEU A 11 7.28 -0.85 -0.74
CA LEU A 11 7.96 -1.10 -2.01
C LEU A 11 9.36 -1.65 -1.73
N ILE A 12 9.67 -2.82 -2.28
CA ILE A 12 10.97 -3.47 -2.14
C ILE A 12 11.55 -3.77 -3.52
N HIS A 13 12.86 -3.58 -3.69
CA HIS A 13 13.51 -3.91 -4.95
C HIS A 13 13.45 -5.43 -5.21
N ALA A 14 13.07 -5.83 -6.42
CA ALA A 14 12.86 -7.23 -6.81
C ALA A 14 14.10 -8.12 -6.61
N LYS A 15 15.31 -7.56 -6.67
CA LYS A 15 16.58 -8.26 -6.33
C LYS A 15 16.56 -8.92 -4.94
N TYR A 16 15.78 -8.39 -4.00
CA TYR A 16 15.67 -8.94 -2.64
C TYR A 16 14.63 -10.06 -2.52
N TYR A 17 13.87 -10.36 -3.58
CA TYR A 17 12.84 -11.39 -3.56
C TYR A 17 13.38 -12.76 -3.12
N SER A 18 14.51 -13.20 -3.70
CA SER A 18 15.10 -14.50 -3.38
C SER A 18 15.52 -14.59 -1.90
N GLN A 19 16.06 -13.51 -1.35
CA GLN A 19 16.46 -13.45 0.06
C GLN A 19 15.26 -13.52 0.99
N LEU A 20 14.21 -12.74 0.73
CA LEU A 20 12.95 -12.79 1.51
C LEU A 20 12.28 -14.18 1.44
N SER A 21 12.29 -14.81 0.27
CA SER A 21 11.78 -16.17 0.09
C SER A 21 12.57 -17.21 0.90
N LYS A 22 13.90 -17.09 0.94
CA LYS A 22 14.77 -17.94 1.78
C LYS A 22 14.53 -17.71 3.28
N MET A 23 14.42 -16.45 3.71
CA MET A 23 14.11 -16.11 5.11
C MET A 23 12.82 -16.80 5.57
N ASN A 24 11.79 -16.81 4.73
CA ASN A 24 10.53 -17.47 5.06
C ASN A 24 10.64 -18.98 5.30
N LYS A 25 11.63 -19.65 4.66
CA LYS A 25 11.88 -21.08 4.85
C LYS A 25 12.75 -21.35 6.08
N LEU A 26 13.76 -20.50 6.30
CA LEU A 26 14.73 -20.67 7.38
C LEU A 26 14.13 -20.33 8.75
N TYR A 27 13.30 -19.28 8.81
CA TYR A 27 12.70 -18.82 10.06
C TYR A 27 11.28 -19.39 10.23
N ASN A 28 11.18 -20.72 10.37
CA ASN A 28 9.89 -21.36 10.58
C ASN A 28 9.34 -21.21 12.01
N ASN A 29 10.22 -20.89 12.97
CA ASN A 29 9.90 -20.80 14.41
C ASN A 29 9.80 -19.35 14.93
N VAL A 30 9.66 -18.36 14.04
CA VAL A 30 9.45 -16.96 14.44
C VAL A 30 7.98 -16.58 14.37
N ASP A 31 7.58 -15.56 15.14
CA ASP A 31 6.20 -15.11 15.27
C ASP A 31 5.60 -14.49 14.01
N TRP A 32 6.39 -14.33 12.96
CA TRP A 32 5.97 -13.78 11.67
C TRP A 32 6.15 -14.77 10.53
N LYS A 33 5.49 -14.48 9.40
CA LYS A 33 5.56 -15.29 8.19
C LYS A 33 5.36 -14.44 6.95
N PHE A 34 5.99 -14.86 5.86
CA PHE A 34 5.67 -14.37 4.52
C PHE A 34 4.72 -15.35 3.81
N TYR A 35 3.65 -14.81 3.21
CA TYR A 35 2.84 -15.51 2.24
C TYR A 35 3.20 -15.01 0.84
N LEU A 36 3.77 -15.90 0.02
CA LEU A 36 4.10 -15.63 -1.36
C LEU A 36 2.93 -16.03 -2.25
N LYS A 37 2.26 -15.04 -2.85
CA LYS A 37 1.23 -15.30 -3.86
C LYS A 37 1.83 -15.34 -5.26
N SER A 38 2.79 -14.46 -5.54
CA SER A 38 3.50 -14.39 -6.83
C SER A 38 4.80 -13.60 -6.70
N LEU A 39 5.61 -13.58 -7.77
CA LEU A 39 6.78 -12.70 -7.90
C LEU A 39 6.44 -11.20 -7.78
N LYS A 40 5.17 -10.83 -7.94
CA LYS A 40 4.72 -9.44 -7.95
C LYS A 40 4.29 -8.95 -6.58
N ASN A 41 3.72 -9.83 -5.75
CA ASN A 41 3.11 -9.46 -4.48
C ASN A 41 3.39 -10.53 -3.41
N MET A 42 3.90 -10.07 -2.27
CA MET A 42 4.13 -10.86 -1.06
C MET A 42 3.39 -10.22 0.10
N LYS A 43 2.94 -11.01 1.08
CA LYS A 43 2.34 -10.49 2.31
C LYS A 43 3.18 -10.90 3.50
N PHE A 44 3.45 -9.98 4.41
CA PHE A 44 4.04 -10.24 5.72
C PHE A 44 2.94 -10.16 6.78
N TYR A 45 2.89 -11.10 7.71
CA TYR A 45 1.90 -11.12 8.79
C TYR A 45 2.44 -11.86 10.01
N PHE A 46 1.84 -11.59 11.17
CA PHE A 46 2.15 -12.33 12.39
C PHE A 46 1.32 -13.63 12.47
N ARG A 47 1.92 -14.69 12.99
CA ARG A 47 1.28 -16.01 13.11
C ARG A 47 0.12 -15.99 14.10
N ALA A 48 0.21 -15.18 15.15
CA ALA A 48 -0.86 -14.99 16.12
C ALA A 48 -2.04 -14.15 15.61
N SER A 49 -1.92 -13.54 14.42
CA SER A 49 -2.97 -12.69 13.86
C SER A 49 -4.26 -13.46 13.48
N PRO A 50 -5.43 -12.81 13.55
CA PRO A 50 -6.69 -13.35 13.05
C PRO A 50 -6.63 -13.86 11.61
N SER A 51 -7.42 -14.90 11.31
CA SER A 51 -7.56 -15.40 9.94
C SER A 51 -8.27 -14.36 9.06
N ALA A 52 -7.77 -14.16 7.84
CA ALA A 52 -8.43 -13.31 6.85
C ALA A 52 -9.45 -14.14 6.04
N GLY A 53 -10.49 -14.66 6.71
CA GLY A 53 -11.47 -15.55 6.07
C GLY A 53 -10.81 -16.78 5.42
N ASN A 54 -11.06 -17.00 4.13
CA ASN A 54 -10.56 -18.16 3.38
C ASN A 54 -9.13 -17.97 2.83
N TYR A 55 -8.46 -16.86 3.16
CA TYR A 55 -7.10 -16.63 2.70
C TYR A 55 -6.07 -17.38 3.55
N LYS A 56 -5.00 -17.85 2.90
CA LYS A 56 -3.86 -18.53 3.57
C LYS A 56 -2.98 -17.58 4.40
N TRP A 57 -3.13 -16.27 4.22
CA TRP A 57 -2.47 -15.22 5.00
C TRP A 57 -3.41 -14.69 6.09
N LYS A 58 -2.86 -14.02 7.10
CA LYS A 58 -3.61 -13.52 8.27
C LYS A 58 -3.71 -12.00 8.28
N TRP A 59 -4.74 -11.47 8.93
CA TRP A 59 -4.96 -10.04 9.15
C TRP A 59 -4.60 -9.68 10.59
N LEU A 60 -3.84 -8.63 10.89
CA LEU A 60 -3.27 -7.60 10.01
C LEU A 60 -2.07 -8.09 9.17
N TYR A 61 -1.84 -7.44 8.02
CA TYR A 61 -0.70 -7.75 7.14
C TYR A 61 -0.05 -6.49 6.56
N ILE A 62 1.21 -6.64 6.16
CA ILE A 62 1.96 -5.69 5.33
C ILE A 62 2.04 -6.26 3.91
N GLY A 63 1.55 -5.50 2.93
CA GLY A 63 1.71 -5.78 1.51
C GLY A 63 3.12 -5.42 1.05
N ILE A 64 3.78 -6.33 0.36
CA ILE A 64 5.10 -6.10 -0.25
C ILE A 64 4.91 -6.12 -1.76
N VAL A 65 5.16 -4.97 -2.37
CA VAL A 65 5.13 -4.78 -3.81
C VAL A 65 6.56 -4.70 -4.31
N PHE A 66 6.91 -5.55 -5.27
CA PHE A 66 8.24 -5.54 -5.85
C PHE A 66 8.35 -4.53 -7.00
N TYR A 67 9.46 -3.78 -7.02
CA TYR A 67 9.84 -2.94 -8.15
C TYR A 67 11.15 -3.40 -8.76
N THR A 68 11.29 -3.30 -10.08
CA THR A 68 12.59 -3.31 -10.78
C THR A 68 12.96 -1.88 -11.13
N ASP A 69 14.18 -1.66 -11.58
CA ASP A 69 14.60 -0.32 -12.00
C ASP A 69 15.58 -0.37 -13.16
N ASN A 70 15.79 0.79 -13.78
CA ASN A 70 16.86 1.05 -14.73
C ASN A 70 17.62 2.31 -14.30
N SER A 71 18.45 2.90 -15.15
CA SER A 71 19.26 4.09 -14.79
C SER A 71 18.43 5.28 -14.29
N THR A 72 17.18 5.43 -14.76
CA THR A 72 16.40 6.66 -14.53
C THR A 72 15.05 6.44 -13.84
N HIS A 73 14.49 5.23 -13.89
CA HIS A 73 13.14 4.94 -13.42
C HIS A 73 13.10 3.69 -12.54
N ILE A 74 12.17 3.67 -11.59
CA ILE A 74 11.63 2.45 -11.03
C ILE A 74 10.41 2.00 -11.83
N LYS A 75 10.20 0.69 -11.89
CA LYS A 75 9.11 0.02 -12.58
C LYS A 75 8.45 -0.96 -11.62
N SER A 76 7.21 -0.66 -11.25
CA SER A 76 6.29 -1.59 -10.57
C SER A 76 5.00 -1.68 -11.39
N SER A 77 3.83 -1.48 -10.76
CA SER A 77 2.60 -1.12 -11.46
C SER A 77 2.66 0.27 -12.10
N ILE A 78 3.58 1.13 -11.64
CA ILE A 78 3.74 2.51 -12.13
C ILE A 78 5.22 2.74 -12.49
N HIS A 79 5.47 3.52 -13.54
CA HIS A 79 6.81 3.97 -13.91
C HIS A 79 7.10 5.33 -13.28
N ILE A 80 8.07 5.41 -12.38
CA ILE A 80 8.37 6.64 -11.62
C ILE A 80 9.87 6.95 -11.75
N ARG A 81 10.21 8.21 -12.03
CA ARG A 81 11.60 8.66 -12.11
C ARG A 81 12.28 8.55 -10.74
N LYS A 82 13.48 7.97 -10.70
CA LYS A 82 14.26 7.73 -9.48
C LYS A 82 14.47 8.98 -8.65
N TYR A 83 14.73 10.14 -9.26
CA TYR A 83 14.96 11.39 -8.52
C TYR A 83 13.76 11.85 -7.68
N ILE A 84 12.54 11.35 -7.96
CA ILE A 84 11.34 11.64 -7.16
C ILE A 84 11.39 10.89 -5.83
N ILE A 85 12.03 9.71 -5.83
CA ILE A 85 12.06 8.76 -4.71
C ILE A 85 13.37 8.84 -3.95
N PHE A 86 14.50 8.85 -4.66
CA PHE A 86 15.83 8.74 -4.10
C PHE A 86 16.55 10.11 -4.01
N PRO A 87 17.47 10.28 -3.03
CA PRO A 87 17.71 9.37 -1.91
C PRO A 87 16.48 9.26 -0.99
N LEU A 88 16.31 8.11 -0.33
CA LEU A 88 15.21 7.94 0.63
C LEU A 88 15.43 8.87 1.83
N VAL A 89 14.35 9.40 2.36
CA VAL A 89 14.36 10.29 3.54
C VAL A 89 13.49 9.66 4.62
N LEU A 90 13.94 9.68 5.86
CA LEU A 90 13.15 9.19 6.99
C LEU A 90 11.92 10.06 7.19
N ARG A 91 10.76 9.43 7.40
CA ARG A 91 9.48 10.10 7.63
C ARG A 91 8.71 9.42 8.76
N PRO A 92 7.94 10.19 9.54
CA PRO A 92 7.15 9.63 10.63
C PRO A 92 5.95 8.86 10.07
N VAL A 93 5.80 7.59 10.48
CA VAL A 93 4.66 6.71 10.15
C VAL A 93 4.35 5.85 11.37
N ALA A 94 3.16 6.00 11.95
CA ALA A 94 2.70 5.20 13.09
C ALA A 94 3.71 5.13 14.27
N GLY A 95 4.31 6.27 14.63
CA GLY A 95 5.32 6.37 15.69
C GLY A 95 6.73 5.91 15.30
N LEU A 96 6.92 5.40 14.08
CA LEU A 96 8.21 4.97 13.56
C LEU A 96 8.79 5.99 12.57
N TRP A 97 10.11 5.98 12.41
CA TRP A 97 10.81 6.70 11.34
C TRP A 97 11.19 5.72 10.23
N LEU A 98 10.45 5.77 9.12
CA LEU A 98 10.61 4.83 8.02
C LEU A 98 11.11 5.53 6.75
N PRO A 99 11.90 4.83 5.91
CA PRO A 99 12.39 5.41 4.66
C PRO A 99 11.23 5.63 3.68
N GLY A 100 11.09 6.87 3.20
CA GLY A 100 10.09 7.26 2.22
C GLY A 100 10.68 8.08 1.06
N PRO A 101 9.87 8.37 0.02
CA PRO A 101 10.32 9.18 -1.11
C PRO A 101 10.86 10.55 -0.67
N ARG A 102 11.94 11.02 -1.31
CA ARG A 102 12.44 12.39 -1.17
C ARG A 102 11.35 13.42 -1.40
N SER A 103 10.57 13.25 -2.48
CA SER A 103 9.52 14.19 -2.86
C SER A 103 8.14 13.53 -2.87
N VAL A 104 7.55 13.38 -1.68
CA VAL A 104 6.22 12.77 -1.47
C VAL A 104 5.12 13.41 -2.31
N GLN A 105 5.09 14.74 -2.44
CA GLN A 105 4.08 15.44 -3.26
C GLN A 105 4.17 15.05 -4.75
N LYS A 106 5.39 15.05 -5.33
CA LYS A 106 5.60 14.61 -6.73
C LYS A 106 5.28 13.12 -6.91
N PHE A 107 5.63 12.28 -5.92
CA PHE A 107 5.28 10.87 -5.92
C PHE A 107 3.76 10.69 -5.96
N PHE A 108 3.02 11.29 -5.02
CA PHE A 108 1.56 11.23 -5.00
C PHE A 108 0.94 11.78 -6.28
N LYS A 109 1.40 12.93 -6.79
CA LYS A 109 0.89 13.48 -8.07
C LYS A 109 1.03 12.48 -9.22
N LYS A 110 2.14 11.74 -9.29
CA LYS A 110 2.35 10.71 -10.32
C LYS A 110 1.45 9.50 -10.10
N VAL A 111 1.36 9.01 -8.86
CA VAL A 111 0.51 7.87 -8.49
C VAL A 111 -0.96 8.21 -8.76
N SER A 112 -1.47 9.33 -8.25
CA SER A 112 -2.84 9.79 -8.49
C SER A 112 -3.14 9.94 -9.98
N LYS A 113 -2.24 10.56 -10.76
CA LYS A 113 -2.43 10.67 -12.22
C LYS A 113 -2.59 9.29 -12.87
N TYR A 114 -1.75 8.32 -12.51
CA TYR A 114 -1.85 6.95 -13.02
C TYR A 114 -3.17 6.30 -12.63
N TYR A 115 -3.61 6.45 -11.37
CA TYR A 115 -4.87 5.88 -10.91
C TYR A 115 -6.07 6.50 -11.64
N TYR A 116 -6.14 7.82 -11.73
CA TYR A 116 -7.24 8.51 -12.42
C TYR A 116 -7.29 8.29 -13.93
N SER A 117 -6.17 7.90 -14.56
CA SER A 117 -6.15 7.61 -16.00
C SER A 117 -6.48 6.15 -16.32
N ASN A 118 -6.20 5.21 -15.42
CA ASN A 118 -6.34 3.77 -15.68
C ASN A 118 -7.54 3.13 -14.97
N PHE A 119 -8.14 3.83 -14.02
CA PHE A 119 -9.32 3.37 -13.31
C PHE A 119 -10.40 4.44 -13.41
N SER A 120 -11.63 4.00 -13.72
CA SER A 120 -12.84 4.83 -13.69
C SER A 120 -13.22 5.14 -12.24
N ILE A 121 -12.34 5.84 -11.53
CA ILE A 121 -12.61 6.39 -10.21
C ILE A 121 -13.54 7.58 -10.44
N ASP A 122 -14.69 7.58 -9.78
CA ASP A 122 -15.58 8.73 -9.81
C ASP A 122 -14.82 9.96 -9.29
N LYS A 123 -14.42 10.84 -10.22
CA LYS A 123 -13.66 12.06 -9.94
C LYS A 123 -14.46 13.05 -9.07
N LYS A 124 -15.76 12.79 -8.86
CA LYS A 124 -16.65 13.59 -8.00
C LYS A 124 -16.60 13.18 -6.52
N CYS A 125 -15.91 12.09 -6.17
CA CYS A 125 -15.71 11.67 -4.79
C CYS A 125 -14.22 11.74 -4.42
N TYR A 126 -13.74 12.93 -4.05
CA TYR A 126 -12.59 12.98 -3.14
C TYR A 126 -12.97 12.26 -1.86
N LEU A 127 -12.04 11.45 -1.33
CA LEU A 127 -12.12 10.61 -0.13
C LEU A 127 -13.27 11.04 0.81
N GLN A 128 -14.44 10.43 0.63
CA GLN A 128 -15.43 10.42 1.71
C GLN A 128 -14.69 9.85 2.92
N ALA A 129 -14.78 10.51 4.07
CA ALA A 129 -14.50 9.85 5.34
C ALA A 129 -15.18 8.49 5.27
N TYR A 130 -14.41 7.40 5.37
CA TYR A 130 -14.99 6.07 5.34
C TYR A 130 -16.02 6.00 6.46
N LEU A 131 -17.31 5.96 6.09
CA LEU A 131 -18.37 5.80 7.07
C LEU A 131 -18.46 4.31 7.40
N HIS A 132 -18.18 3.99 8.66
CA HIS A 132 -18.24 2.64 9.21
C HIS A 132 -19.65 2.06 8.96
N ARG A 133 -19.79 0.73 8.88
CA ARG A 133 -21.09 0.07 8.59
C ARG A 133 -22.19 0.52 9.55
N GLU A 134 -21.82 0.84 10.79
CA GLU A 134 -22.73 1.33 11.83
C GLU A 134 -23.11 2.79 11.64
N GLU A 135 -22.22 3.63 11.09
CA GLU A 135 -22.53 5.02 10.74
C GLU A 135 -23.46 5.08 9.53
N ARG A 136 -23.28 4.18 8.55
CA ARG A 136 -24.21 4.04 7.41
C ARG A 136 -25.63 3.66 7.84
N ARG A 137 -25.78 2.97 8.98
CA ARG A 137 -27.11 2.65 9.54
C ARG A 137 -27.81 3.88 10.12
N LYS A 138 -27.07 4.87 10.60
CA LYS A 138 -27.60 6.12 11.15
C LYS A 138 -27.92 7.16 10.07
N TYR A 139 -27.24 7.11 8.93
CA TYR A 139 -27.46 8.02 7.81
C TYR A 139 -28.16 7.31 6.65
N THR A 140 -29.49 7.23 6.70
CA THR A 140 -30.33 6.83 5.56
C THR A 140 -30.11 7.81 4.41
N ARG A 141 -29.27 7.40 3.44
CA ARG A 141 -29.12 8.00 2.11
C ARG A 141 -29.11 9.54 2.08
N LYS A 142 -27.98 10.16 2.40
CA LYS A 142 -27.63 11.45 1.79
C LYS A 142 -26.51 11.24 0.78
N THR A 143 -26.88 10.99 -0.46
CA THR A 143 -25.99 11.27 -1.59
C THR A 143 -25.84 12.79 -1.64
N VAL A 144 -24.79 13.32 -1.03
CA VAL A 144 -24.51 14.76 -1.08
C VAL A 144 -23.91 15.06 -2.45
N LEU A 145 -24.67 15.75 -3.30
CA LEU A 145 -24.15 16.29 -4.56
C LEU A 145 -23.10 17.36 -4.22
N CYS A 146 -21.87 17.16 -4.70
CA CYS A 146 -20.82 18.16 -4.57
C CYS A 146 -21.26 19.44 -5.30
N LYS A 147 -21.39 20.55 -4.57
CA LYS A 147 -21.57 21.87 -5.21
C LYS A 147 -20.32 22.17 -6.03
N LYS A 148 -20.51 22.49 -7.31
CA LYS A 148 -19.47 23.12 -8.13
C LYS A 148 -19.19 24.51 -7.55
N THR A 149 -17.98 24.76 -7.08
CA THR A 149 -17.48 26.13 -6.99
C THR A 149 -17.11 26.56 -8.40
N THR A 150 -17.93 27.45 -8.96
CA THR A 150 -17.60 28.31 -10.11
C THR A 150 -16.42 29.21 -9.79
#